data_AF-A0A2D0AWV5-F1
#
_entry.id   AF-A0A2D0AWV5-F1
#
_cell.length_a   1.000
_cell.length_b   1.000
_cell.length_c   1.000
_cell.angle_alpha   90.00
_cell.angle_beta   90.00
_cell.angle_gamma   90.00
#
_symmetry.space_group_name_H-M   'P 1'
#
loop_
_entity.id
_entity.type
_entity.pdbx_description
1 polymer ?
#
loop_
_entity_poly.entity_id
_entity_poly.type
_entity_poly.pdbx_seq_one_letter_code
_entity_poly.pdbx_strand_id
1 'polypeptide(L)'
;MTIAAIAASAGVSVPTVSKVINGRSGVAADTRARVEAAISRHGYRRAAPVTRSNMMELVFDEIEDMWGLEIIRGVERVARQHRVGVVLTEFGPQRNAIRYWIDDTLARRPDCLVMVAQLDAEQHRLLRARGIPFVVFDPTTELPEDVPFVGATNWAGGRSATRHLIGLGHRRIAMVAGPEHVLCCRARLDGYRSALEAAGLPVTSDLVRHAGLTDADGRAAALDLLRRPDRPTAVCTGNDLQAVGVYQAARTLGLRIPADLSVVGFDDLPVATLVDPALTTVHQPLREMAVTATELALALGRGEPTGQVRLELATTLTVRHSTAPPPA
;
A
#
# COMPACT_ATOMS: atom_id res chain seq x y z
N MET A 1 -34.05 15.48 -1.49
CA MET A 1 -35.46 15.22 -1.12
C MET A 1 -35.60 13.82 -0.54
N THR A 2 -36.38 13.62 0.52
CA THR A 2 -36.45 12.34 1.27
C THR A 2 -37.62 11.45 0.84
N ILE A 3 -37.54 10.14 1.09
CA ILE A 3 -38.66 9.20 0.89
C ILE A 3 -39.89 9.62 1.71
N ALA A 4 -39.68 10.18 2.90
CA ALA A 4 -40.76 10.72 3.73
C ALA A 4 -41.50 11.88 3.05
N ALA A 5 -40.78 12.78 2.36
CA ALA A 5 -41.40 13.87 1.61
C ALA A 5 -42.23 13.37 0.41
N ILE A 6 -41.79 12.30 -0.26
CA ILE A 6 -42.54 11.66 -1.34
C ILE A 6 -43.79 10.98 -0.80
N ALA A 7 -43.67 10.31 0.35
CA ALA A 7 -44.80 9.65 1.01
C ALA A 7 -45.89 10.66 1.39
N ALA A 8 -45.49 11.79 1.97
CA ALA A 8 -46.38 12.91 2.27
C ALA A 8 -47.03 13.47 0.99
N SER A 9 -46.24 13.72 -0.06
CA SER A 9 -46.75 14.26 -1.32
C SER A 9 -47.67 13.30 -2.09
N ALA A 10 -47.49 11.99 -1.94
CA ALA A 10 -48.29 10.97 -2.62
C ALA A 10 -49.47 10.47 -1.76
N GLY A 11 -49.61 10.96 -0.53
CA GLY A 11 -50.68 10.57 0.40
C GLY A 11 -50.61 9.11 0.83
N VAL A 12 -49.40 8.55 0.99
CA VAL A 12 -49.19 7.14 1.35
C VAL A 12 -48.13 7.00 2.44
N SER A 13 -48.01 5.80 3.01
CA SER A 13 -46.96 5.49 3.99
C SER A 13 -45.58 5.36 3.34
N VAL A 14 -44.51 5.64 4.10
CA VAL A 14 -43.12 5.39 3.68
C VAL A 14 -42.89 3.94 3.20
N PRO A 15 -43.40 2.90 3.89
CA PRO A 15 -43.36 1.53 3.38
C PRO A 15 -44.04 1.33 2.02
N THR A 16 -45.16 2.01 1.76
CA THR A 16 -45.84 1.95 0.46
C THR A 16 -44.98 2.56 -0.64
N VAL A 17 -44.36 3.72 -0.38
CA VAL A 17 -43.39 4.33 -1.32
C VAL A 17 -42.20 3.39 -1.55
N SER A 18 -41.69 2.76 -0.49
CA SER A 18 -40.61 1.77 -0.58
C SER A 18 -41.00 0.56 -1.44
N LYS A 19 -42.22 0.02 -1.31
CA LYS A 19 -42.71 -1.07 -2.17
C LYS A 19 -42.79 -0.65 -3.64
N VAL A 20 -43.27 0.56 -3.92
CA VAL A 20 -43.36 1.08 -5.30
C VAL A 20 -41.98 1.29 -5.89
N ILE A 21 -41.07 1.97 -5.19
CA ILE A 21 -39.67 2.18 -5.61
C ILE A 21 -38.94 0.86 -5.86
N ASN A 22 -39.19 -0.16 -5.02
CA ASN A 22 -38.55 -1.47 -5.11
C ASN A 22 -39.27 -2.46 -6.04
N GLY A 23 -40.28 -2.03 -6.79
CA GLY A 23 -41.01 -2.90 -7.73
C GLY A 23 -41.73 -4.10 -7.07
N ARG A 24 -41.98 -4.04 -5.76
CA ARG A 24 -42.63 -5.14 -5.02
C ARG A 24 -44.13 -5.19 -5.33
N SER A 25 -44.69 -6.40 -5.36
CA SER A 25 -46.13 -6.63 -5.48
C SER A 25 -46.89 -6.20 -4.20
N GLY A 26 -48.22 -6.13 -4.27
CA GLY A 26 -49.05 -5.72 -3.13
C GLY A 26 -49.25 -4.20 -2.99
N VAL A 27 -49.18 -3.46 -4.09
CA VAL A 27 -49.62 -2.05 -4.19
C VAL A 27 -50.57 -1.94 -5.38
N ALA A 28 -51.76 -1.38 -5.15
CA ALA A 28 -52.76 -1.18 -6.20
C ALA A 28 -52.22 -0.28 -7.33
N ALA A 29 -52.66 -0.54 -8.57
CA ALA A 29 -52.18 0.17 -9.77
C ALA A 29 -52.32 1.70 -9.64
N ASP A 30 -53.47 2.17 -9.16
CA ASP A 30 -53.73 3.60 -8.96
C ASP A 30 -52.78 4.22 -7.92
N THR A 31 -52.49 3.48 -6.84
CA THR A 31 -51.57 3.94 -5.80
C THR A 31 -50.13 4.02 -6.33
N ARG A 32 -49.74 3.03 -7.14
CA ARG A 32 -48.43 3.00 -7.81
C ARG A 32 -48.26 4.20 -8.75
N ALA A 33 -49.25 4.46 -9.61
CA ALA A 33 -49.23 5.60 -10.53
C ALA A 33 -49.10 6.96 -9.81
N ARG A 34 -49.79 7.15 -8.67
CA ARG A 34 -49.66 8.37 -7.85
C ARG A 34 -48.26 8.55 -7.26
N VAL A 35 -47.65 7.47 -6.76
CA VAL A 35 -46.29 7.51 -6.21
C VAL A 35 -45.27 7.79 -7.31
N GLU A 36 -45.41 7.17 -8.48
CA GLU A 36 -44.54 7.40 -9.65
C GLU A 36 -44.67 8.84 -10.19
N ALA A 37 -45.87 9.41 -10.19
CA ALA A 37 -46.09 10.82 -10.53
C ALA A 37 -45.44 11.76 -9.52
N ALA A 38 -45.51 11.46 -8.21
CA ALA A 38 -44.83 12.24 -7.17
C ALA A 38 -43.30 12.16 -7.28
N ILE A 39 -42.76 10.97 -7.55
CA ILE A 39 -41.33 10.74 -7.82
C ILE A 39 -40.86 11.61 -8.99
N SER A 40 -41.62 11.60 -10.09
CA SER A 40 -41.29 12.35 -11.32
C SER A 40 -41.38 13.86 -11.13
N ARG A 41 -42.49 14.34 -10.52
CA ARG A 41 -42.74 15.77 -10.27
C ARG A 41 -41.65 16.44 -9.44
N HIS A 42 -41.12 15.70 -8.47
CA HIS A 42 -40.15 16.23 -7.54
C HIS A 42 -38.70 15.84 -7.87
N GLY A 43 -38.46 15.26 -9.05
CA GLY A 43 -37.11 14.90 -9.50
C GLY A 43 -36.41 13.89 -8.58
N TYR A 44 -37.16 13.06 -7.85
CA TYR A 44 -36.56 12.03 -7.02
C TYR A 44 -35.94 10.96 -7.90
N ARG A 45 -34.63 11.05 -8.11
CA ARG A 45 -33.87 9.96 -8.71
C ARG A 45 -33.54 8.95 -7.62
N ARG A 46 -34.02 7.71 -7.80
CA ARG A 46 -33.45 6.54 -7.13
C ARG A 46 -31.92 6.60 -7.35
N ALA A 47 -31.12 6.27 -6.33
CA ALA A 47 -29.81 5.69 -6.64
C ALA A 47 -30.11 4.44 -7.46
N ALA A 48 -29.90 4.50 -8.78
CA ALA A 48 -30.11 3.35 -9.66
C ALA A 48 -29.48 2.13 -8.97
N PRO A 49 -30.07 0.92 -9.07
CA PRO A 49 -29.31 -0.26 -8.68
C PRO A 49 -28.05 -0.17 -9.53
N VAL A 50 -26.91 0.03 -8.89
CA VAL A 50 -25.66 0.27 -9.59
C VAL A 50 -25.45 -1.00 -10.37
N THR A 51 -25.69 -0.96 -11.69
CA THR A 51 -25.12 -1.94 -12.61
C THR A 51 -23.64 -1.66 -12.57
N ARG A 52 -23.04 -2.22 -11.53
CA ARG A 52 -21.62 -2.27 -11.27
C ARG A 52 -20.94 -2.81 -12.52
N SER A 53 -19.89 -2.14 -12.96
CA SER A 53 -19.29 -2.34 -14.29
C SER A 53 -18.50 -3.65 -14.40
N ASN A 54 -18.57 -4.53 -13.38
CA ASN A 54 -17.80 -5.77 -13.26
C ASN A 54 -16.30 -5.46 -13.46
N MET A 55 -15.87 -4.37 -12.84
CA MET A 55 -14.50 -3.87 -12.90
C MET A 55 -14.08 -3.32 -11.55
N MET A 56 -12.78 -3.38 -11.27
CA MET A 56 -12.14 -2.75 -10.13
C MET A 56 -11.12 -1.73 -10.62
N GLU A 57 -10.73 -0.80 -9.75
CA GLU A 57 -9.57 0.07 -10.02
C GLU A 57 -8.44 -0.22 -9.05
N LEU A 58 -7.22 -0.23 -9.59
CA LEU A 58 -5.98 -0.21 -8.83
C LEU A 58 -5.36 1.17 -9.02
N VAL A 59 -5.21 1.88 -7.90
CA VAL A 59 -4.94 3.31 -7.89
C VAL A 59 -3.56 3.57 -7.32
N PHE A 60 -2.70 4.22 -8.09
CA PHE A 60 -1.33 4.60 -7.72
C PHE A 60 -1.19 6.12 -7.67
N ASP A 61 -0.28 6.60 -6.82
CA ASP A 61 0.23 7.97 -6.93
C ASP A 61 1.07 8.06 -8.21
N GLU A 62 2.09 7.19 -8.32
CA GLU A 62 2.98 7.03 -9.47
C GLU A 62 3.37 5.54 -9.64
N ILE A 63 3.66 5.09 -10.88
CA ILE A 63 4.12 3.71 -11.18
C ILE A 63 5.50 3.77 -11.85
N GLU A 64 6.56 3.92 -11.04
CA GLU A 64 7.92 4.13 -11.58
C GLU A 64 8.84 2.90 -11.49
N ASP A 65 8.49 1.89 -10.69
CA ASP A 65 9.43 0.84 -10.31
C ASP A 65 8.86 -0.59 -10.38
N MET A 66 9.75 -1.56 -10.11
CA MET A 66 9.38 -2.98 -10.08
C MET A 66 8.44 -3.31 -8.91
N TRP A 67 8.36 -2.48 -7.87
CA TRP A 67 7.48 -2.69 -6.74
C TRP A 67 6.01 -2.58 -7.16
N GLY A 68 5.66 -1.53 -7.91
CA GLY A 68 4.32 -1.38 -8.50
C GLY A 68 3.93 -2.53 -9.43
N LEU A 69 4.88 -3.05 -10.22
CA LEU A 69 4.65 -4.17 -11.13
C LEU A 69 4.27 -5.47 -10.39
N GLU A 70 4.92 -5.75 -9.26
CA GLU A 70 4.63 -6.93 -8.43
C GLU A 70 3.21 -6.88 -7.84
N ILE A 71 2.75 -5.68 -7.49
CA ILE A 71 1.37 -5.44 -7.05
C ILE A 71 0.39 -5.71 -8.19
N ILE A 72 0.62 -5.13 -9.37
CA ILE A 72 -0.23 -5.32 -10.56
C ILE A 72 -0.38 -6.82 -10.87
N ARG A 73 0.72 -7.58 -10.87
CA ARG A 73 0.69 -9.04 -11.10
C ARG A 73 -0.17 -9.78 -10.07
N GLY A 74 -0.10 -9.37 -8.80
CA GLY A 74 -0.95 -9.93 -7.75
C GLY A 74 -2.44 -9.62 -7.98
N VAL A 75 -2.77 -8.37 -8.28
CA VAL A 75 -4.16 -7.95 -8.59
C VAL A 75 -4.71 -8.68 -9.81
N GLU A 76 -3.97 -8.74 -10.91
CA GLU A 76 -4.39 -9.43 -12.14
C GLU A 76 -4.70 -10.91 -11.90
N ARG A 77 -3.95 -11.57 -11.01
CA ARG A 77 -4.19 -12.98 -10.66
C ARG A 77 -5.61 -13.19 -10.13
N VAL A 78 -6.03 -12.35 -9.19
CA VAL A 78 -7.37 -12.41 -8.57
C VAL A 78 -8.44 -11.93 -9.55
N ALA A 79 -8.21 -10.81 -10.23
CA ALA A 79 -9.15 -10.26 -11.20
C ALA A 79 -9.51 -11.28 -12.30
N ARG A 80 -8.51 -12.04 -12.80
CA ARG A 80 -8.73 -13.11 -13.78
C ARG A 80 -9.55 -14.27 -13.21
N GLN A 81 -9.35 -14.64 -11.95
CA GLN A 81 -10.11 -15.70 -11.29
C GLN A 81 -11.60 -15.31 -11.14
N HIS A 82 -11.87 -14.06 -10.78
CA HIS A 82 -13.23 -13.53 -10.60
C HIS A 82 -13.86 -12.96 -11.89
N ARG A 83 -13.11 -12.95 -13.00
CA ARG A 83 -13.52 -12.36 -14.30
C ARG A 83 -13.94 -10.89 -14.17
N VAL A 84 -13.20 -10.13 -13.37
CA VAL A 84 -13.39 -8.68 -13.15
C VAL A 84 -12.35 -7.93 -13.97
N GLY A 85 -12.76 -6.86 -14.66
CA GLY A 85 -11.82 -5.98 -15.37
C GLY A 85 -10.97 -5.15 -14.39
N VAL A 86 -9.71 -4.88 -14.72
CA VAL A 86 -8.84 -4.01 -13.91
C VAL A 86 -8.60 -2.71 -14.68
N VAL A 87 -8.89 -1.58 -14.05
CA VAL A 87 -8.47 -0.26 -14.52
C VAL A 87 -7.29 0.18 -13.67
N LEU A 88 -6.17 0.49 -14.31
CA LEU A 88 -5.04 1.13 -13.64
C LEU A 88 -5.25 2.63 -13.70
N THR A 89 -5.18 3.29 -12.55
CA THR A 89 -5.31 4.74 -12.44
C THR A 89 -4.10 5.34 -11.74
N GLU A 90 -3.53 6.37 -12.34
CA GLU A 90 -2.40 7.15 -11.83
C GLU A 90 -2.78 8.63 -11.94
N PHE A 91 -2.52 9.42 -10.90
CA PHE A 91 -2.86 10.86 -10.89
C PHE A 91 -1.65 11.79 -10.72
N GLY A 92 -0.45 11.21 -10.58
CA GLY A 92 0.81 11.95 -10.55
C GLY A 92 0.96 12.85 -9.31
N PRO A 93 2.03 13.65 -9.25
CA PRO A 93 2.44 14.35 -8.02
C PRO A 93 1.54 15.55 -7.67
N GLN A 94 0.65 15.95 -8.58
CA GLN A 94 -0.19 17.13 -8.40
C GLN A 94 -1.49 16.77 -7.66
N ARG A 95 -1.53 17.04 -6.35
CA ARG A 95 -2.70 16.78 -5.46
C ARG A 95 -4.04 17.33 -5.96
N ASN A 96 -4.03 18.35 -6.83
CA ASN A 96 -5.25 18.89 -7.46
C ASN A 96 -5.93 17.88 -8.41
N ALA A 97 -5.17 16.93 -8.96
CA ALA A 97 -5.67 15.84 -9.78
C ALA A 97 -6.55 14.86 -8.99
N ILE A 98 -6.38 14.77 -7.65
CA ILE A 98 -7.12 13.81 -6.82
C ILE A 98 -8.63 14.09 -6.80
N ARG A 99 -9.04 15.37 -6.81
CA ARG A 99 -10.49 15.71 -6.82
C ARG A 99 -11.14 15.31 -8.15
N TYR A 100 -10.47 15.57 -9.27
CA TYR A 100 -10.92 15.15 -10.59
C TYR A 100 -10.93 13.62 -10.71
N TRP A 101 -9.92 12.96 -10.14
CA TRP A 101 -9.84 11.50 -10.10
C TRP A 101 -11.02 10.86 -9.38
N ILE A 102 -11.45 11.40 -8.23
CA ILE A 102 -12.63 10.87 -7.52
C ILE A 102 -13.88 10.97 -8.41
N ASP A 103 -14.07 12.10 -9.09
CA ASP A 103 -15.21 12.29 -10.01
C ASP A 103 -15.14 11.32 -11.20
N ASP A 104 -13.97 11.10 -11.78
CA ASP A 104 -13.76 10.15 -12.88
C ASP A 104 -13.99 8.69 -12.42
N THR A 105 -13.53 8.36 -11.21
CA THR A 105 -13.75 7.05 -10.58
C THR A 105 -15.25 6.82 -10.34
N LEU A 106 -15.95 7.84 -9.86
CA LEU A 106 -17.41 7.80 -9.68
C LEU A 106 -18.16 7.66 -11.00
N ALA A 107 -17.62 8.19 -12.10
CA ALA A 107 -18.18 8.02 -13.44
C ALA A 107 -18.02 6.57 -13.95
N ARG A 108 -16.85 5.94 -13.70
CA ARG A 108 -16.56 4.54 -14.05
C ARG A 108 -17.34 3.52 -13.21
N ARG A 109 -17.71 3.89 -11.98
CA ARG A 109 -18.49 3.08 -11.03
C ARG A 109 -17.89 1.69 -10.76
N PRO A 110 -16.60 1.61 -10.39
CA PRO A 110 -15.98 0.33 -10.09
C PRO A 110 -16.65 -0.36 -8.89
N ASP A 111 -16.56 -1.68 -8.87
CA ASP A 111 -17.10 -2.52 -7.81
C ASP A 111 -16.37 -2.28 -6.49
N CYS A 112 -15.07 -2.03 -6.58
CA CYS A 112 -14.17 -1.70 -5.48
C CYS A 112 -12.87 -1.07 -5.98
N LEU A 113 -12.10 -0.52 -5.04
CA LEU A 113 -10.77 0.04 -5.27
C LEU A 113 -9.71 -0.71 -4.44
N VAL A 114 -8.52 -0.91 -5.01
CA VAL A 114 -7.29 -1.15 -4.26
C VAL A 114 -6.43 0.11 -4.37
N MET A 115 -6.15 0.73 -3.23
CA MET A 115 -5.51 2.03 -3.13
C MET A 115 -4.05 1.85 -2.71
N VAL A 116 -3.13 1.93 -3.67
CA VAL A 116 -1.69 2.08 -3.39
C VAL A 116 -1.36 3.55 -3.11
N ALA A 117 -2.08 4.44 -3.82
CA ALA A 117 -2.13 5.87 -3.55
C ALA A 117 -2.58 6.18 -2.12
N GLN A 118 -1.92 7.16 -1.51
CA GLN A 118 -2.12 7.51 -0.11
C GLN A 118 -3.02 8.75 0.01
N LEU A 119 -4.31 8.50 0.23
CA LEU A 119 -5.32 9.54 0.38
C LEU A 119 -5.30 10.17 1.78
N ASP A 120 -5.75 11.41 1.87
CA ASP A 120 -6.02 12.04 3.16
C ASP A 120 -7.37 11.61 3.76
N ALA A 121 -7.60 11.99 5.03
CA ALA A 121 -8.81 11.64 5.75
C ALA A 121 -10.09 12.20 5.11
N GLU A 122 -10.02 13.34 4.40
CA GLU A 122 -11.17 13.92 3.72
C GLU A 122 -11.55 13.13 2.47
N GLN A 123 -10.55 12.73 1.69
CA GLN A 123 -10.71 11.90 0.48
C GLN A 123 -11.25 10.51 0.83
N HIS A 124 -10.74 9.87 1.90
CA HIS A 124 -11.33 8.63 2.42
C HIS A 124 -12.79 8.81 2.83
N ARG A 125 -13.13 9.92 3.50
CA ARG A 125 -14.51 10.23 3.88
C ARG A 125 -15.40 10.42 2.66
N LEU A 126 -14.90 11.04 1.59
CA LEU A 126 -15.62 11.23 0.34
C LEU A 126 -15.92 9.90 -0.34
N LEU A 127 -14.93 9.00 -0.48
CA LEU A 127 -15.14 7.67 -1.05
C LEU A 127 -16.20 6.88 -0.26
N ARG A 128 -16.13 6.92 1.09
CA ARG A 128 -17.14 6.30 1.96
C ARG A 128 -18.52 6.91 1.78
N ALA A 129 -18.63 8.24 1.76
CA ALA A 129 -19.91 8.94 1.58
C ALA A 129 -20.57 8.62 0.23
N ARG A 130 -19.76 8.25 -0.78
CA ARG A 130 -20.24 7.83 -2.10
C ARG A 130 -20.45 6.31 -2.21
N GLY A 131 -20.18 5.56 -1.15
CA GLY A 131 -20.40 4.12 -1.10
C GLY A 131 -19.49 3.31 -2.02
N ILE A 132 -18.27 3.81 -2.31
CA ILE A 132 -17.26 3.07 -3.06
C ILE A 132 -16.43 2.24 -2.07
N PRO A 133 -16.49 0.90 -2.12
CA PRO A 133 -15.64 0.05 -1.29
C PRO A 133 -14.18 0.17 -1.71
N PHE A 134 -13.27 0.27 -0.76
CA PHE A 134 -11.84 0.34 -1.04
C PHE A 134 -11.02 -0.38 0.02
N VAL A 135 -9.80 -0.77 -0.32
CA VAL A 135 -8.77 -1.29 0.59
C VAL A 135 -7.48 -0.52 0.36
N VAL A 136 -6.82 -0.08 1.43
CA VAL A 136 -5.51 0.58 1.35
C VAL A 136 -4.40 -0.46 1.31
N PHE A 137 -3.46 -0.31 0.39
CA PHE A 137 -2.28 -1.14 0.25
C PHE A 137 -1.07 -0.43 0.87
N ASP A 138 -0.38 -1.12 1.78
CA ASP A 138 0.83 -0.71 2.49
C ASP A 138 0.80 0.77 2.95
N PRO A 139 -0.05 1.11 3.94
CA PRO A 139 -0.29 2.51 4.32
C PRO A 139 0.97 3.23 4.79
N THR A 140 1.15 4.47 4.32
CA THR A 140 2.31 5.30 4.69
C THR A 140 2.04 6.20 5.88
N THR A 141 0.77 6.35 6.29
CA THR A 141 0.34 7.15 7.44
C THR A 141 -0.71 6.39 8.27
N GLU A 142 -0.95 6.84 9.50
CA GLU A 142 -1.94 6.22 10.36
C GLU A 142 -3.34 6.39 9.76
N LEU A 143 -3.99 5.25 9.51
CA LEU A 143 -5.34 5.22 9.00
C LEU A 143 -6.36 5.21 10.15
N PRO A 144 -7.55 5.82 9.95
CA PRO A 144 -8.68 5.63 10.85
C PRO A 144 -9.01 4.14 11.05
N GLU A 145 -9.55 3.79 12.23
CA GLU A 145 -9.77 2.39 12.62
C GLU A 145 -10.68 1.59 11.67
N ASP A 146 -11.62 2.28 11.02
CA ASP A 146 -12.60 1.70 10.10
C ASP A 146 -12.06 1.52 8.67
N VAL A 147 -10.82 1.95 8.39
CA VAL A 147 -10.24 1.82 7.05
C VAL A 147 -9.57 0.45 6.89
N PRO A 148 -10.06 -0.38 5.95
CA PRO A 148 -9.41 -1.65 5.64
C PRO A 148 -8.04 -1.44 5.00
N PHE A 149 -7.05 -2.22 5.42
CA PHE A 149 -5.72 -2.19 4.81
C PHE A 149 -5.04 -3.56 4.79
N VAL A 150 -4.11 -3.72 3.84
CA VAL A 150 -3.15 -4.82 3.80
C VAL A 150 -1.74 -4.25 3.76
N GLY A 151 -0.90 -4.63 4.71
CA GLY A 151 0.50 -4.22 4.82
C GLY A 151 1.43 -5.40 5.04
N ALA A 152 2.69 -5.11 5.37
CA ALA A 152 3.69 -6.11 5.75
C ALA A 152 4.20 -5.88 7.18
N THR A 153 4.72 -6.93 7.82
CA THR A 153 5.36 -6.84 9.13
C THR A 153 6.74 -6.15 9.04
N ASN A 154 6.74 -4.84 8.76
CA ASN A 154 7.90 -4.02 8.46
C ASN A 154 8.92 -3.98 9.62
N TRP A 155 8.44 -3.88 10.87
CA TRP A 155 9.28 -3.91 12.06
C TRP A 155 10.02 -5.25 12.22
N ALA A 156 9.30 -6.36 12.06
CA ALA A 156 9.89 -7.70 12.12
C ALA A 156 10.94 -7.89 11.02
N GLY A 157 10.68 -7.37 9.83
CA GLY A 157 11.61 -7.36 8.71
C GLY A 157 12.91 -6.62 9.03
N GLY A 158 12.81 -5.36 9.47
CA GLY A 158 13.98 -4.55 9.84
C GLY A 158 14.80 -5.21 10.95
N ARG A 159 14.12 -5.77 11.95
CA ARG A 159 14.76 -6.53 13.02
C ARG A 159 15.49 -7.77 12.52
N SER A 160 14.91 -8.51 11.58
CA SER A 160 15.52 -9.73 11.03
C SER A 160 16.80 -9.42 10.22
N ALA A 161 16.77 -8.36 9.40
CA ALA A 161 17.90 -7.89 8.60
C ALA A 161 19.10 -7.52 9.49
N THR A 162 18.85 -6.74 10.54
CA THR A 162 19.91 -6.30 11.45
C THR A 162 20.43 -7.45 12.32
N ARG A 163 19.56 -8.35 12.79
CA ARG A 163 19.99 -9.55 13.54
C ARG A 163 20.91 -10.44 12.71
N HIS A 164 20.66 -10.57 11.41
CA HIS A 164 21.53 -11.31 10.51
C HIS A 164 22.95 -10.74 10.50
N LEU A 165 23.09 -9.43 10.32
CA LEU A 165 24.40 -8.75 10.34
C LEU A 165 25.09 -8.86 11.70
N ILE A 166 24.36 -8.71 12.80
CA ILE A 166 24.90 -8.92 14.16
C ILE A 166 25.40 -10.36 14.32
N GLY A 167 24.64 -11.34 13.82
CA GLY A 167 25.01 -12.77 13.86
C GLY A 167 26.28 -13.08 13.07
N LEU A 168 26.57 -12.33 12.01
CA LEU A 168 27.85 -12.39 11.27
C LEU A 168 29.02 -11.73 12.01
N GLY A 169 28.77 -11.05 13.13
CA GLY A 169 29.79 -10.38 13.94
C GLY A 169 29.91 -8.87 13.70
N HIS A 170 29.07 -8.28 12.85
CA HIS A 170 29.09 -6.83 12.66
C HIS A 170 28.64 -6.09 13.92
N ARG A 171 29.40 -5.05 14.29
CA ARG A 171 29.12 -4.19 15.46
C ARG A 171 28.76 -2.76 15.05
N ARG A 172 29.36 -2.26 13.96
CA ARG A 172 29.10 -0.92 13.40
C ARG A 172 28.30 -1.05 12.11
N ILE A 173 26.99 -1.16 12.28
CA ILE A 173 26.02 -1.34 11.20
C ILE A 173 25.35 0.02 10.98
N ALA A 174 25.28 0.49 9.74
CA ALA A 174 24.52 1.69 9.39
C ALA A 174 23.15 1.35 8.80
N MET A 175 22.25 2.33 8.85
CA MET A 175 20.94 2.26 8.20
C MET A 175 20.80 3.43 7.23
N VAL A 176 20.63 3.13 5.95
CA VAL A 176 20.06 4.09 4.97
C VAL A 176 18.55 3.91 5.03
N ALA A 177 17.87 4.75 5.80
CA ALA A 177 16.44 4.71 6.00
C ALA A 177 15.69 5.50 4.93
N GLY A 178 14.39 5.20 4.77
CA GLY A 178 13.49 6.03 3.99
C GLY A 178 13.03 7.29 4.74
N PRO A 179 12.10 8.06 4.17
CA PRO A 179 11.57 9.28 4.77
C PRO A 179 10.88 9.02 6.13
N GLU A 180 11.11 9.90 7.10
CA GLU A 180 10.62 9.73 8.50
C GLU A 180 9.10 9.71 8.64
N HIS A 181 8.39 10.38 7.72
CA HIS A 181 6.94 10.46 7.74
C HIS A 181 6.24 9.21 7.18
N VAL A 182 7.00 8.26 6.61
CA VAL A 182 6.46 7.03 6.02
C VAL A 182 6.48 5.91 7.06
N LEU A 183 5.31 5.37 7.41
CA LEU A 183 5.14 4.36 8.47
C LEU A 183 6.01 3.11 8.27
N CYS A 184 6.05 2.54 7.07
CA CYS A 184 6.86 1.34 6.81
C CYS A 184 8.36 1.61 7.02
N CYS A 185 8.84 2.79 6.61
CA CYS A 185 10.23 3.21 6.81
C CYS A 185 10.58 3.37 8.30
N ARG A 186 9.68 3.99 9.07
CA ARG A 186 9.83 4.12 10.53
C ARG A 186 9.85 2.75 11.20
N ALA A 187 8.92 1.87 10.85
CA ALA A 187 8.86 0.52 11.39
C ALA A 187 10.13 -0.30 11.07
N ARG A 188 10.63 -0.24 9.83
CA ARG A 188 11.90 -0.88 9.43
C ARG A 188 13.07 -0.36 10.27
N LEU A 189 13.17 0.95 10.47
CA LEU A 189 14.20 1.59 11.31
C LEU A 189 14.08 1.19 12.80
N ASP A 190 12.87 1.12 13.33
CA ASP A 190 12.65 0.71 14.73
C ASP A 190 12.97 -0.77 14.95
N GLY A 191 12.77 -1.62 13.93
CA GLY A 191 13.25 -2.99 13.93
C GLY A 191 14.78 -3.08 14.01
N TYR A 192 15.47 -2.25 13.23
CA TYR A 192 16.93 -2.10 13.27
C TYR A 192 17.42 -1.66 14.67
N ARG A 193 16.81 -0.62 15.25
CA ARG A 193 17.15 -0.13 16.59
C ARG A 193 16.95 -1.22 17.66
N SER A 194 15.81 -1.89 17.61
CA SER A 194 15.49 -2.99 18.54
C SER A 194 16.50 -4.13 18.47
N ALA A 195 17.00 -4.47 17.27
CA ALA A 195 18.00 -5.51 17.11
C ALA A 195 19.36 -5.12 17.73
N LEU A 196 19.79 -3.87 17.56
CA LEU A 196 21.02 -3.35 18.15
C LEU A 196 20.94 -3.32 19.68
N GLU A 197 19.85 -2.78 20.22
CA GLU A 197 19.62 -2.71 21.66
C GLU A 197 19.62 -4.10 22.31
N ALA A 198 18.92 -5.07 21.69
CA ALA A 198 18.88 -6.44 22.18
C ALA A 198 20.25 -7.13 22.17
N ALA A 199 21.20 -6.66 21.35
CA ALA A 199 22.57 -7.14 21.27
C ALA A 199 23.57 -6.32 22.12
N GLY A 200 23.10 -5.32 22.86
CA GLY A 200 23.94 -4.41 23.65
C GLY A 200 24.79 -3.48 22.79
N LEU A 201 24.39 -3.20 21.54
CA LEU A 201 25.08 -2.31 20.62
C LEU A 201 24.51 -0.89 20.68
N PRO A 202 25.34 0.15 20.53
CA PRO A 202 24.87 1.52 20.60
C PRO A 202 24.03 1.88 19.37
N VAL A 203 22.88 2.50 19.61
CA VAL A 203 22.06 3.11 18.57
C VAL A 203 22.51 4.56 18.41
N THR A 204 23.34 4.83 17.41
CA THR A 204 23.90 6.16 17.18
C THR A 204 23.30 6.82 15.95
N SER A 205 22.91 8.09 16.08
CA SER A 205 22.30 8.87 14.98
C SER A 205 23.27 9.09 13.82
N ASP A 206 24.58 9.08 14.07
CA ASP A 206 25.61 9.24 13.05
C ASP A 206 25.67 8.07 12.05
N LEU A 207 25.07 6.92 12.37
CA LEU A 207 24.96 5.75 11.51
C LEU A 207 23.62 5.62 10.78
N VAL A 208 22.69 6.57 10.98
CA VAL A 208 21.42 6.60 10.28
C VAL A 208 21.41 7.76 9.29
N ARG A 209 20.98 7.48 8.05
CA ARG A 209 20.71 8.51 7.04
C ARG A 209 19.31 8.33 6.51
N HIS A 210 18.51 9.39 6.57
CA HIS A 210 17.22 9.44 5.91
C HIS A 210 17.40 9.93 4.47
N ALA A 211 16.83 9.19 3.53
CA ALA A 211 16.95 9.43 2.10
C ALA A 211 15.64 9.04 1.40
N GLY A 212 15.46 9.49 0.15
CA GLY A 212 14.40 8.95 -0.71
C GLY A 212 14.61 7.46 -0.99
N LEU A 213 13.55 6.75 -1.37
CA LEU A 213 13.56 5.31 -1.64
C LEU A 213 14.10 4.96 -3.04
N THR A 214 15.00 5.79 -3.58
CA THR A 214 15.61 5.65 -4.90
C THR A 214 17.06 5.18 -4.79
N ASP A 215 17.62 4.68 -5.89
CA ASP A 215 19.04 4.32 -5.95
C ASP A 215 19.95 5.55 -5.89
N ALA A 216 19.55 6.66 -6.52
CA ALA A 216 20.29 7.91 -6.51
C ALA A 216 20.43 8.48 -5.08
N ASP A 217 19.33 8.53 -4.33
CA ASP A 217 19.32 8.99 -2.94
C ASP A 217 20.07 8.03 -2.02
N GLY A 218 19.88 6.71 -2.22
CA GLY A 218 20.61 5.67 -1.50
C GLY A 218 22.13 5.78 -1.70
N ARG A 219 22.57 6.06 -2.93
CA ARG A 219 23.99 6.29 -3.25
C ARG A 219 24.54 7.52 -2.52
N ALA A 220 23.81 8.64 -2.52
CA ALA A 220 24.24 9.86 -1.86
C ALA A 220 24.41 9.64 -0.35
N ALA A 221 23.42 9.00 0.29
CA ALA A 221 23.48 8.64 1.71
C ALA A 221 24.63 7.67 2.03
N ALA A 222 24.84 6.67 1.18
CA ALA A 222 25.92 5.69 1.33
C ALA A 222 27.31 6.33 1.21
N LEU A 223 27.51 7.26 0.27
CA LEU A 223 28.78 7.98 0.11
C LEU A 223 29.13 8.80 1.37
N ASP A 224 28.14 9.45 1.99
CA ASP A 224 28.35 10.20 3.23
C ASP A 224 28.79 9.27 4.39
N LEU A 225 28.16 8.11 4.51
CA LEU A 225 28.52 7.11 5.53
C LEU A 225 29.89 6.46 5.29
N LEU A 226 30.19 6.11 4.04
CA LEU A 226 31.32 5.24 3.69
C LEU A 226 32.65 5.99 3.47
N ARG A 227 32.62 7.31 3.26
CA ARG A 227 33.83 8.14 3.16
C ARG A 227 34.50 8.44 4.50
N ARG A 228 33.80 8.18 5.61
CA ARG A 228 34.33 8.43 6.95
C ARG A 228 35.49 7.49 7.27
N PRO A 229 36.54 7.95 7.99
CA PRO A 229 37.61 7.08 8.46
C PRO A 229 37.09 5.92 9.33
N ASP A 230 36.05 6.18 10.12
CA ASP A 230 35.38 5.23 11.00
C ASP A 230 34.10 4.64 10.37
N ARG A 231 34.11 4.37 9.06
CA ARG A 231 32.95 3.88 8.30
C ARG A 231 32.33 2.60 8.91
N PRO A 232 31.02 2.36 8.70
CA PRO A 232 30.40 1.09 9.05
C PRO A 232 30.99 -0.08 8.24
N THR A 233 30.88 -1.29 8.79
CA THR A 233 31.25 -2.54 8.10
C THR A 233 30.04 -3.23 7.46
N ALA A 234 28.83 -2.79 7.78
CA ALA A 234 27.61 -3.24 7.13
C ALA A 234 26.56 -2.13 7.01
N VAL A 235 25.69 -2.22 6.02
CA VAL A 235 24.57 -1.30 5.79
C VAL A 235 23.28 -2.10 5.62
N CYS A 236 22.26 -1.77 6.42
CA CYS A 236 20.86 -2.06 6.12
C CYS A 236 20.29 -0.91 5.30
N THR A 237 19.41 -1.20 4.33
CA THR A 237 18.68 -0.17 3.59
C THR A 237 17.18 -0.28 3.80
N GLY A 238 16.47 0.83 3.56
CA GLY A 238 15.02 0.93 3.64
C GLY A 238 14.34 0.13 2.53
N ASN A 239 14.94 0.03 1.34
CA ASN A 239 14.50 -0.83 0.24
C ASN A 239 15.67 -1.31 -0.64
N ASP A 240 15.38 -2.17 -1.61
CA ASP A 240 16.36 -2.73 -2.55
C ASP A 240 16.94 -1.69 -3.51
N LEU A 241 16.18 -0.67 -3.90
CA LEU A 241 16.71 0.42 -4.75
C LEU A 241 17.78 1.23 -4.01
N GLN A 242 17.56 1.56 -2.74
CA GLN A 242 18.61 2.17 -1.91
C GLN A 242 19.83 1.24 -1.80
N ALA A 243 19.65 -0.08 -1.71
CA ALA A 243 20.77 -1.04 -1.70
C ALA A 243 21.56 -1.01 -3.02
N VAL A 244 20.88 -0.89 -4.17
CA VAL A 244 21.55 -0.65 -5.47
C VAL A 244 22.40 0.63 -5.39
N GLY A 245 21.87 1.70 -4.78
CA GLY A 245 22.63 2.91 -4.49
C GLY A 245 23.88 2.69 -3.63
N VAL A 246 23.78 1.85 -2.59
CA VAL A 246 24.93 1.45 -1.76
C VAL A 246 25.97 0.70 -2.60
N TYR A 247 25.56 -0.20 -3.50
CA TYR A 247 26.48 -0.89 -4.41
C TYR A 247 27.23 0.09 -5.32
N GLN A 248 26.53 1.08 -5.87
CA GLN A 248 27.15 2.13 -6.68
C GLN A 248 28.16 2.97 -5.87
N ALA A 249 27.82 3.31 -4.63
CA ALA A 249 28.71 4.02 -3.72
C ALA A 249 29.96 3.20 -3.35
N ALA A 250 29.78 1.92 -3.01
CA ALA A 250 30.88 1.00 -2.71
C ALA A 250 31.85 0.91 -3.89
N ARG A 251 31.33 0.71 -5.11
CA ARG A 251 32.14 0.71 -6.34
C ARG A 251 32.90 2.01 -6.54
N THR A 252 32.26 3.15 -6.31
CA THR A 252 32.87 4.49 -6.44
C THR A 252 34.04 4.67 -5.47
N LEU A 253 33.97 4.04 -4.30
CA LEU A 253 35.00 4.10 -3.25
C LEU A 253 36.00 2.93 -3.32
N GLY A 254 35.89 2.05 -4.32
CA GLY A 254 36.74 0.86 -4.44
C GLY A 254 36.51 -0.21 -3.37
N LEU A 255 35.37 -0.18 -2.66
CA LEU A 255 34.98 -1.18 -1.67
C LEU A 255 34.33 -2.39 -2.36
N ARG A 256 34.74 -3.59 -1.97
CA ARG A 256 34.15 -4.85 -2.45
C ARG A 256 33.03 -5.28 -1.52
N ILE A 257 31.90 -5.67 -2.11
CA ILE A 257 30.81 -6.33 -1.40
C ILE A 257 30.95 -7.84 -1.66
N PRO A 258 30.90 -8.72 -0.64
CA PRO A 258 30.75 -8.42 0.78
C PRO A 258 32.06 -8.21 1.55
N ALA A 259 33.23 -8.36 0.91
CA ALA A 259 34.52 -8.48 1.60
C ALA A 259 34.91 -7.26 2.46
N ASP A 260 34.62 -6.06 1.99
CA ASP A 260 34.94 -4.80 2.68
C ASP A 260 33.69 -4.13 3.28
N LEU A 261 32.49 -4.55 2.84
CA LEU A 261 31.19 -4.01 3.24
C LEU A 261 30.07 -5.04 3.01
N SER A 262 29.33 -5.39 4.06
CA SER A 262 28.09 -6.17 3.94
C SER A 262 26.89 -5.26 3.65
N VAL A 263 25.96 -5.69 2.80
CA VAL A 263 24.75 -4.93 2.45
C VAL A 263 23.51 -5.81 2.56
N VAL A 264 22.46 -5.30 3.23
CA VAL A 264 21.14 -5.95 3.30
C VAL A 264 20.06 -4.99 2.81
N GLY A 265 19.28 -5.44 1.84
CA GLY A 265 18.12 -4.72 1.28
C GLY A 265 16.80 -4.97 2.00
N PHE A 266 15.72 -4.48 1.39
CA PHE A 266 14.34 -4.79 1.76
C PHE A 266 13.46 -4.74 0.49
N ASP A 267 12.48 -5.64 0.41
CA ASP A 267 11.41 -5.83 -0.60
C ASP A 267 11.57 -7.17 -1.36
N ASP A 268 12.81 -7.56 -1.67
CA ASP A 268 13.15 -8.71 -2.54
C ASP A 268 12.63 -8.59 -3.97
N LEU A 269 12.83 -7.41 -4.55
CA LEU A 269 12.50 -7.11 -5.94
C LEU A 269 13.44 -7.87 -6.90
N PRO A 270 13.06 -8.05 -8.18
CA PRO A 270 13.90 -8.76 -9.15
C PRO A 270 15.34 -8.25 -9.23
N VAL A 271 15.55 -6.94 -9.02
CA VAL A 271 16.88 -6.30 -8.98
C VAL A 271 17.84 -6.96 -7.97
N ALA A 272 17.34 -7.53 -6.87
CA ALA A 272 18.15 -8.20 -5.85
C ALA A 272 18.96 -9.38 -6.41
N THR A 273 18.48 -10.01 -7.49
CA THR A 273 19.19 -11.11 -8.17
C THR A 273 20.05 -10.65 -9.35
N LEU A 274 19.86 -9.41 -9.81
CA LEU A 274 20.55 -8.84 -10.97
C LEU A 274 21.81 -8.06 -10.60
N VAL A 275 21.91 -7.59 -9.35
CA VAL A 275 23.14 -6.97 -8.84
C VAL A 275 24.21 -8.02 -8.53
N ASP A 276 25.48 -7.61 -8.62
CA ASP A 276 26.63 -8.47 -8.34
C ASP A 276 27.47 -7.92 -7.18
N PRO A 277 27.66 -8.69 -6.09
CA PRO A 277 27.04 -10.00 -5.82
C PRO A 277 25.54 -9.90 -5.55
N ALA A 278 24.79 -11.01 -5.70
CA ALA A 278 23.34 -11.03 -5.43
C ALA A 278 22.99 -10.58 -4.00
N LEU A 279 21.98 -9.72 -3.89
CA LEU A 279 21.61 -9.00 -2.68
C LEU A 279 20.85 -9.89 -1.67
N THR A 280 21.39 -10.00 -0.46
CA THR A 280 20.64 -10.41 0.72
C THR A 280 19.62 -9.33 1.06
N THR A 281 18.36 -9.69 1.23
CA THR A 281 17.27 -8.73 1.41
C THR A 281 16.10 -9.35 2.16
N VAL A 282 15.24 -8.52 2.76
CA VAL A 282 13.98 -8.96 3.36
C VAL A 282 12.91 -9.07 2.30
N HIS A 283 12.38 -10.27 2.09
CA HIS A 283 11.23 -10.53 1.23
C HIS A 283 9.94 -9.98 1.82
N GLN A 284 9.37 -9.00 1.11
CA GLN A 284 8.02 -8.52 1.29
C GLN A 284 7.12 -9.28 0.29
N PRO A 285 6.09 -10.03 0.74
CA PRO A 285 5.30 -10.86 -0.14
C PRO A 285 4.27 -10.03 -0.93
N LEU A 286 4.74 -9.14 -1.81
CA LEU A 286 3.94 -8.11 -2.48
C LEU A 286 2.80 -8.71 -3.31
N ARG A 287 3.04 -9.82 -3.99
CA ARG A 287 2.02 -10.52 -4.79
C ARG A 287 0.91 -11.08 -3.91
N GLU A 288 1.26 -11.67 -2.78
CA GLU A 288 0.31 -12.22 -1.80
C GLU A 288 -0.44 -11.10 -1.09
N MET A 289 0.23 -9.99 -0.77
CA MET A 289 -0.40 -8.78 -0.25
C MET A 289 -1.44 -8.26 -1.24
N ALA A 290 -1.08 -8.18 -2.53
CA ALA A 290 -1.97 -7.65 -3.57
C ALA A 290 -3.17 -8.57 -3.79
N VAL A 291 -2.96 -9.89 -3.71
CA VAL A 291 -4.06 -10.86 -3.71
C VAL A 291 -4.97 -10.68 -2.51
N THR A 292 -4.41 -10.58 -1.30
CA THR A 292 -5.19 -10.37 -0.08
C THR A 292 -6.00 -9.07 -0.15
N ALA A 293 -5.39 -7.98 -0.63
CA ALA A 293 -6.06 -6.69 -0.78
C ALA A 293 -7.18 -6.75 -1.81
N THR A 294 -6.96 -7.44 -2.93
CA THR A 294 -7.95 -7.56 -4.00
C THR A 294 -9.14 -8.42 -3.59
N GLU A 295 -8.89 -9.57 -2.96
CA GLU A 295 -9.96 -10.44 -2.45
C GLU A 295 -10.81 -9.69 -1.40
N LEU A 296 -10.15 -8.97 -0.48
CA LEU A 296 -10.84 -8.14 0.51
C LEU A 296 -11.66 -7.02 -0.15
N ALA A 297 -11.09 -6.32 -1.13
CA ALA A 297 -11.78 -5.24 -1.84
C ALA A 297 -13.01 -5.76 -2.60
N LEU A 298 -12.89 -6.89 -3.30
CA LEU A 298 -13.99 -7.52 -4.01
C LEU A 298 -15.09 -8.02 -3.06
N ALA A 299 -14.73 -8.60 -1.91
CA ALA A 299 -15.70 -9.02 -0.89
C ALA A 299 -16.48 -7.82 -0.33
N LEU A 300 -15.79 -6.73 0.01
CA LEU A 300 -16.42 -5.45 0.41
C LEU A 300 -17.30 -4.90 -0.72
N GLY A 301 -16.80 -4.98 -1.95
CA GLY A 301 -17.55 -4.76 -3.19
C GLY A 301 -18.89 -5.45 -3.15
N ARG A 302 -18.90 -6.78 -3.08
CA ARG A 302 -20.09 -7.62 -3.09
C ARG A 302 -20.99 -7.50 -1.85
N GLY A 303 -20.57 -6.75 -0.83
CA GLY A 303 -21.31 -6.61 0.42
C GLY A 303 -21.26 -7.87 1.28
N GLU A 304 -20.21 -8.68 1.11
CA GLU A 304 -19.98 -9.88 1.90
C GLU A 304 -19.50 -9.50 3.32
N PRO A 305 -19.89 -10.25 4.36
CA PRO A 305 -19.36 -10.03 5.70
C PRO A 305 -17.84 -10.24 5.70
N THR A 306 -17.08 -9.20 6.02
CA THR A 306 -15.64 -9.27 6.19
C THR A 306 -15.29 -9.32 7.67
N GLY A 307 -14.45 -10.28 8.06
CA GLY A 307 -14.00 -10.43 9.45
C GLY A 307 -12.88 -9.45 9.78
N GLN A 308 -11.66 -9.80 9.40
CA GLN A 308 -10.48 -8.98 9.62
C GLN A 308 -10.23 -8.06 8.42
N VAL A 309 -10.32 -6.75 8.65
CA VAL A 309 -10.16 -5.71 7.61
C VAL A 309 -8.78 -5.06 7.62
N ARG A 310 -7.95 -5.32 8.65
CA ARG A 310 -6.58 -4.81 8.80
C ARG A 310 -5.62 -5.98 8.92
N LEU A 311 -4.83 -6.23 7.88
CA LEU A 311 -4.01 -7.42 7.71
C LEU A 311 -2.54 -7.04 7.48
N GLU A 312 -1.63 -7.73 8.14
CA GLU A 312 -0.19 -7.63 7.87
C GLU A 312 0.36 -9.01 7.51
N LEU A 313 1.05 -9.10 6.37
CA LEU A 313 1.68 -10.34 5.94
C LEU A 313 3.12 -10.39 6.46
N ALA A 314 3.53 -11.61 6.85
CA ALA A 314 4.85 -11.85 7.40
C ALA A 314 5.95 -11.62 6.35
N THR A 315 6.99 -10.90 6.74
CA THR A 315 8.23 -10.75 5.98
C THR A 315 9.24 -11.84 6.34
N THR A 316 10.13 -12.19 5.42
CA THR A 316 11.18 -13.20 5.66
C THR A 316 12.52 -12.73 5.12
N LEU A 317 13.64 -13.13 5.74
CA LEU A 317 14.96 -12.77 5.24
C LEU A 317 15.43 -13.76 4.17
N THR A 318 15.77 -13.26 2.99
CA THR A 318 16.38 -14.03 1.90
C THR A 318 17.88 -13.77 1.88
N VAL A 319 18.66 -14.72 2.39
CA VAL A 319 20.13 -14.65 2.42
C VAL A 319 20.72 -15.02 1.06
N ARG A 320 21.59 -14.15 0.53
CA ARG A 320 22.33 -14.35 -0.73
C ARG A 320 23.84 -14.09 -0.53
N HIS A 321 24.47 -13.29 -1.38
CA HIS A 321 25.93 -13.19 -1.47
C HIS A 321 26.48 -11.81 -1.06
N SER A 322 25.63 -10.89 -0.63
CA SER A 322 26.01 -9.52 -0.26
C SER A 322 26.42 -9.31 1.20
N THR A 323 26.53 -10.38 2.00
CA THR A 323 26.91 -10.30 3.42
C THR A 323 27.96 -11.36 3.77
N ALA A 324 28.94 -10.99 4.58
CA ALA A 324 29.99 -11.87 5.12
C ALA A 324 30.38 -11.39 6.54
N PRO A 325 31.16 -12.17 7.33
CA PRO A 325 31.76 -11.64 8.55
C PRO A 325 32.55 -10.34 8.28
N PRO A 326 32.63 -9.40 9.25
CA PRO A 326 33.37 -8.16 9.05
C PRO A 326 34.86 -8.43 8.78
N PRO A 327 35.54 -7.54 8.03
CA PRO A 327 36.99 -7.61 7.89
C PRO A 327 37.67 -7.56 9.27
N ALA A 328 38.78 -8.31 9.39
CA ALA A 328 39.60 -8.38 10.60
C ALA A 328 40.29 -7.06 10.93
#